data_AF-A0A2X2W488-F1
#
_entry.id   AF-A0A2X2W488-F1
#
_cell.length_a   1.000
_cell.length_b   1.000
_cell.length_c   1.000
_cell.angle_alpha   90.00
_cell.angle_beta   90.00
_cell.angle_gamma   90.00
#
_symmetry.space_group_name_H-M   'P 1'
#
loop_
_entity.id
_entity.type
_entity.pdbx_description
1 polymer ?
#
loop_
_entity_poly.entity_id
_entity_poly.type
_entity_poly.pdbx_seq_one_letter_code
_entity_poly.pdbx_strand_id
1 'polypeptide(L)'
;MAITSDNFTPRPGFVNKQGCLPDPIELVCVEVPKVFDQCLIKRCLKFKKGPDTFTTDEELRSTPLTEPKMFLGCRDFNIKLLSAEKVPIPGECDFSKLFIDFMISFNADYLDCSGNHCSEFFEVNRSEIISKFYCPDPIAKTSSSAIDPDNNYCDDEIIKLELVADCLDGQFNKDCNCCDVLDITLGFHLIVKCELIVQLLIPAYGYCPVPKPCKKESLKDPCEIFNKHPVPKFYPDQKLKPLFECDCD
;
A
#
# COMPACT_ATOMS: atom_id res chain seq x y z
N MET A 1 6.51 -18.08 -36.47
CA MET A 1 7.21 -16.77 -36.58
C MET A 1 7.80 -16.45 -35.23
N ALA A 2 9.05 -16.01 -35.20
CA ALA A 2 9.82 -15.84 -33.98
C ALA A 2 9.32 -14.64 -33.17
N ILE A 3 9.15 -14.89 -31.88
CA ILE A 3 8.92 -13.85 -30.88
C ILE A 3 10.25 -13.11 -30.66
N THR A 4 10.26 -11.81 -30.91
CA THR A 4 11.35 -10.87 -30.59
C THR A 4 11.44 -10.65 -29.07
N SER A 5 12.57 -10.12 -28.59
CA SER A 5 12.93 -9.92 -27.17
C SER A 5 11.98 -9.03 -26.35
N ASP A 6 10.89 -8.53 -26.95
CA ASP A 6 9.86 -7.68 -26.36
C ASP A 6 8.70 -8.46 -25.70
N ASN A 7 8.82 -9.79 -25.62
CA ASN A 7 7.74 -10.69 -25.19
C ASN A 7 8.11 -11.60 -24.01
N PHE A 8 9.01 -11.14 -23.12
CA PHE A 8 9.39 -11.91 -21.94
C PHE A 8 9.10 -11.18 -20.62
N THR A 9 8.54 -11.94 -19.66
CA THR A 9 8.61 -11.90 -18.17
C THR A 9 7.22 -11.92 -17.50
N PRO A 10 7.03 -12.45 -16.27
CA PRO A 10 7.65 -13.59 -15.58
C PRO A 10 6.57 -14.58 -15.01
N ARG A 11 6.90 -15.86 -14.70
CA ARG A 11 6.07 -16.74 -13.84
C ARG A 11 6.89 -17.79 -13.06
N PRO A 12 6.44 -18.22 -11.85
CA PRO A 12 6.90 -19.45 -11.20
C PRO A 12 6.23 -20.67 -11.84
N GLY A 13 7.02 -21.66 -12.28
CA GLY A 13 6.57 -22.92 -12.90
C GLY A 13 7.06 -23.12 -14.34
N PHE A 14 7.29 -24.38 -14.76
CA PHE A 14 7.79 -24.70 -16.10
C PHE A 14 6.70 -24.52 -17.17
N VAL A 15 6.69 -23.38 -17.83
CA VAL A 15 6.02 -23.19 -19.12
C VAL A 15 6.85 -23.92 -20.18
N ASN A 16 6.29 -24.94 -20.83
CA ASN A 16 6.97 -25.62 -21.94
C ASN A 16 7.08 -24.68 -23.15
N LYS A 17 7.95 -25.03 -24.10
CA LYS A 17 8.27 -24.19 -25.28
C LYS A 17 7.08 -23.91 -26.21
N GLN A 18 5.90 -24.49 -25.97
CA GLN A 18 4.68 -24.26 -26.75
C GLN A 18 3.62 -23.41 -26.03
N GLY A 19 3.77 -23.10 -24.74
CA GLY A 19 2.75 -22.35 -23.99
C GLY A 19 1.46 -23.13 -23.73
N CYS A 20 1.45 -24.44 -23.94
CA CYS A 20 0.30 -25.29 -23.65
C CYS A 20 0.47 -25.93 -22.26
N LEU A 21 -0.43 -25.56 -21.33
CA LEU A 21 -0.61 -26.28 -20.07
C LEU A 21 -1.15 -27.70 -20.38
N PRO A 22 -0.82 -28.73 -19.57
CA PRO A 22 -1.48 -30.03 -19.68
C PRO A 22 -3.00 -29.89 -19.41
N ASP A 23 -3.76 -30.96 -19.64
CA ASP A 23 -5.16 -30.99 -19.22
C ASP A 23 -5.24 -30.96 -17.68
N PRO A 24 -6.15 -30.16 -17.09
CA PRO A 24 -6.33 -30.14 -15.65
C PRO A 24 -6.87 -31.48 -15.14
N ILE A 25 -6.49 -31.81 -13.91
CA ILE A 25 -6.91 -33.06 -13.26
C ILE A 25 -8.36 -32.95 -12.80
N GLU A 26 -8.77 -31.76 -12.35
CA GLU A 26 -10.13 -31.46 -11.91
C GLU A 26 -10.46 -29.97 -12.09
N LEU A 27 -11.76 -29.64 -12.02
CA LEU A 27 -12.25 -28.27 -11.90
C LEU A 27 -12.65 -28.02 -10.46
N VAL A 28 -12.09 -26.98 -9.86
CA VAL A 28 -12.31 -26.63 -8.46
C VAL A 28 -13.08 -25.32 -8.39
N CYS A 29 -14.13 -25.29 -7.58
CA CYS A 29 -14.82 -24.06 -7.22
C CYS A 29 -14.16 -23.49 -5.96
N VAL A 30 -13.65 -22.26 -6.03
CA VAL A 30 -13.04 -21.55 -4.91
C VAL A 30 -13.78 -20.26 -4.61
N GLU A 31 -13.97 -19.95 -3.34
CA GLU A 31 -14.49 -18.67 -2.89
C GLU A 31 -13.32 -17.71 -2.70
N VAL A 32 -13.32 -16.61 -3.44
CA VAL A 32 -12.24 -15.61 -3.38
C VAL A 32 -12.79 -14.19 -3.36
N PRO A 33 -12.09 -13.27 -2.68
CA PRO A 33 -12.32 -11.86 -2.85
C PRO A 33 -11.89 -11.40 -4.25
N LYS A 34 -12.83 -10.92 -5.05
CA LYS A 34 -12.56 -10.37 -6.39
C LYS A 34 -12.80 -8.85 -6.39
N VAL A 35 -11.81 -8.12 -6.86
CA VAL A 35 -11.92 -6.67 -7.12
C VAL A 35 -12.61 -6.45 -8.47
N PHE A 36 -13.71 -5.70 -8.47
CA PHE A 36 -14.50 -5.36 -9.66
C PHE A 36 -14.13 -4.00 -10.24
N ASP A 37 -13.79 -3.04 -9.37
CA ASP A 37 -13.31 -1.72 -9.75
C ASP A 37 -12.36 -1.20 -8.68
N GLN A 38 -11.48 -0.28 -9.06
CA GLN A 38 -10.58 0.40 -8.15
C GLN A 38 -10.27 1.82 -8.62
N CYS A 39 -10.22 2.75 -7.66
CA CYS A 39 -9.90 4.14 -7.91
C CYS A 39 -8.68 4.54 -7.09
N LEU A 40 -7.68 5.15 -7.75
CA LEU A 40 -6.52 5.73 -7.08
C LEU A 40 -6.77 7.23 -6.85
N ILE A 41 -6.68 7.64 -5.60
CA ILE A 41 -6.77 9.03 -5.15
C ILE A 41 -5.42 9.45 -4.60
N LYS A 42 -4.98 10.66 -4.95
CA LYS A 42 -3.74 11.26 -4.44
C LYS A 42 -4.07 12.61 -3.81
N ARG A 43 -3.57 12.84 -2.59
CA ARG A 43 -3.74 14.09 -1.85
C ARG A 43 -2.46 14.51 -1.14
N CYS A 44 -2.31 15.82 -0.98
CA CYS A 44 -1.31 16.48 -0.16
C CYS A 44 -2.01 17.49 0.76
N LEU A 45 -2.08 17.14 2.04
CA LEU A 45 -2.77 17.89 3.07
C LEU A 45 -1.76 18.71 3.88
N LYS A 46 -2.18 19.89 4.34
CA LYS A 46 -1.37 20.81 5.14
C LYS A 46 -2.25 21.56 6.11
N PHE A 47 -1.74 21.83 7.30
CA PHE A 47 -2.42 22.73 8.24
C PHE A 47 -2.83 24.06 7.54
N LYS A 48 -4.13 24.39 7.63
CA LYS A 48 -4.79 25.50 6.92
C LYS A 48 -4.94 25.30 5.41
N LYS A 49 -4.32 26.15 4.58
CA LYS A 49 -4.57 26.23 3.13
C LYS A 49 -3.52 25.42 2.39
N GLY A 50 -3.96 24.35 1.71
CA GLY A 50 -3.12 23.50 0.89
C GLY A 50 -3.52 23.51 -0.59
N PRO A 51 -2.78 22.79 -1.45
CA PRO A 51 -3.15 22.58 -2.85
C PRO A 51 -4.45 21.78 -2.99
N ASP A 52 -4.69 20.85 -2.07
CA ASP A 52 -5.85 19.95 -2.08
C ASP A 52 -6.89 20.30 -1.00
N THR A 53 -6.72 21.39 -0.25
CA THR A 53 -7.61 21.76 0.87
C THR A 53 -8.08 23.22 0.81
N PHE A 54 -9.40 23.42 0.90
CA PHE A 54 -10.04 24.75 0.88
C PHE A 54 -10.31 25.31 2.29
N THR A 55 -10.34 24.46 3.33
CA THR A 55 -10.57 24.84 4.73
C THR A 55 -9.72 23.99 5.67
N THR A 56 -9.59 24.47 6.91
CA THR A 56 -8.55 24.17 7.88
C THR A 56 -8.38 22.68 8.20
N ASP A 57 -7.29 22.08 7.71
CA ASP A 57 -6.78 20.81 8.23
C ASP A 57 -6.17 21.02 9.63
N GLU A 58 -6.98 21.48 10.57
CA GLU A 58 -6.58 21.78 11.94
C GLU A 58 -6.02 20.55 12.65
N GLU A 59 -6.51 19.37 12.27
CA GLU A 59 -6.03 18.06 12.72
C GLU A 59 -4.57 17.79 12.37
N LEU A 60 -3.97 18.53 11.42
CA LEU A 60 -2.54 18.43 11.08
C LEU A 60 -1.64 19.31 11.95
N ARG A 61 -2.19 19.88 13.04
CA ARG A 61 -1.42 20.57 14.08
C ARG A 61 -1.51 19.79 15.38
N SER A 62 -0.37 19.56 16.01
CA SER A 62 -0.29 18.88 17.30
C SER A 62 -0.94 19.68 18.44
N THR A 63 -1.13 19.01 19.57
CA THR A 63 -1.30 19.71 20.84
C THR A 63 -0.01 20.45 21.24
N PRO A 64 -0.06 21.42 22.16
CA PRO A 64 1.13 22.10 22.67
C PRO A 64 2.24 21.15 23.15
N LEU A 65 3.43 21.32 22.59
CA LEU A 65 4.62 20.52 22.88
C LEU A 65 5.51 21.24 23.90
N THR A 66 6.30 20.45 24.64
CA THR A 66 7.28 20.98 25.60
C THR A 66 8.67 21.00 24.96
N GLU A 67 9.16 22.20 24.66
CA GLU A 67 10.51 22.44 24.12
C GLU A 67 10.92 21.53 22.93
N PRO A 68 10.10 21.44 21.86
CA PRO A 68 10.45 20.65 20.69
C PRO A 68 11.64 21.24 19.94
N LYS A 69 12.50 20.39 19.39
CA LYS A 69 13.75 20.79 18.73
C LYS A 69 13.91 20.29 17.31
N MET A 70 13.65 19.00 17.06
CA MET A 70 13.91 18.40 15.75
C MET A 70 12.86 17.36 15.39
N PHE A 71 12.18 17.56 14.27
CA PHE A 71 11.26 16.57 13.71
C PHE A 71 12.05 15.40 13.10
N LEU A 72 11.62 14.16 13.36
CA LEU A 72 12.30 12.95 12.91
C LEU A 72 11.56 12.24 11.79
N GLY A 73 10.24 12.39 11.71
CA GLY A 73 9.40 11.71 10.74
C GLY A 73 8.11 11.19 11.36
N CYS A 74 7.35 10.45 10.57
CA CYS A 74 6.12 9.79 11.02
C CYS A 74 6.19 8.29 10.80
N ARG A 75 5.44 7.54 11.62
CA ARG A 75 5.33 6.08 11.53
C ARG A 75 3.94 5.60 11.91
N ASP A 76 3.71 4.31 11.74
CA ASP A 76 2.50 3.60 12.15
C ASP A 76 1.22 4.15 11.51
N PHE A 77 1.29 4.50 10.21
CA PHE A 77 0.12 4.95 9.46
C PHE A 77 -0.94 3.85 9.40
N ASN A 78 -2.16 4.21 9.80
CA ASN A 78 -3.33 3.35 9.74
C ASN A 78 -4.50 4.09 9.09
N ILE A 79 -5.43 3.34 8.50
CA ILE A 79 -6.66 3.87 7.91
C ILE A 79 -7.86 3.13 8.47
N LYS A 80 -8.91 3.87 8.79
CA LYS A 80 -10.20 3.33 9.21
C LYS A 80 -11.30 3.90 8.32
N LEU A 81 -12.04 3.03 7.64
CA LEU A 81 -13.27 3.42 6.96
C LEU A 81 -14.32 3.73 8.03
N LEU A 82 -14.91 4.93 7.97
CA LEU A 82 -15.96 5.38 8.88
C LEU A 82 -17.34 5.17 8.26
N SER A 83 -17.49 5.54 6.99
CA SER A 83 -18.74 5.39 6.24
C SER A 83 -18.44 5.19 4.75
N ALA A 84 -19.34 4.48 4.06
CA ALA A 84 -19.32 4.37 2.61
C ALA A 84 -20.75 4.38 2.07
N GLU A 85 -21.16 5.51 1.49
CA GLU A 85 -22.49 5.68 0.90
C GLU A 85 -22.43 5.55 -0.62
N LYS A 86 -23.35 4.78 -1.18
CA LYS A 86 -23.47 4.55 -2.62
C LYS A 86 -24.77 5.15 -3.13
N VAL A 87 -24.66 5.96 -4.17
CA VAL A 87 -25.81 6.53 -4.87
C VAL A 87 -25.81 6.03 -6.31
N PRO A 88 -26.76 5.16 -6.71
CA PRO A 88 -26.84 4.65 -8.08
C PRO A 88 -26.94 5.78 -9.11
N ILE A 89 -26.23 5.63 -10.23
CA ILE A 89 -26.25 6.63 -11.32
C ILE A 89 -27.41 6.28 -12.26
N PRO A 90 -28.38 7.19 -12.46
CA PRO A 90 -29.50 6.94 -13.36
C PRO A 90 -29.02 6.63 -14.79
N GLY A 91 -29.45 5.49 -15.33
CA GLY A 91 -29.12 5.08 -16.71
C GLY A 91 -27.81 4.30 -16.87
N GLU A 92 -27.03 4.10 -15.80
CA GLU A 92 -25.83 3.27 -15.83
C GLU A 92 -25.97 2.09 -14.86
N CYS A 93 -26.21 0.89 -15.40
CA CYS A 93 -26.36 -0.33 -14.60
C CYS A 93 -25.08 -0.61 -13.79
N ASP A 94 -25.24 -0.91 -12.49
CA ASP A 94 -24.16 -1.26 -11.55
C ASP A 94 -23.10 -0.15 -11.33
N PHE A 95 -23.32 1.06 -11.85
CA PHE A 95 -22.48 2.21 -11.54
C PHE A 95 -23.13 3.06 -10.46
N SER A 96 -22.33 3.42 -9.46
CA SER A 96 -22.74 4.29 -8.36
C SER A 96 -21.73 5.42 -8.17
N LYS A 97 -22.22 6.56 -7.70
CA LYS A 97 -21.40 7.59 -7.08
C LYS A 97 -21.12 7.17 -5.64
N LEU A 98 -19.86 7.13 -5.25
CA LEU A 98 -19.43 6.70 -3.93
C LEU A 98 -18.98 7.90 -3.10
N PHE A 99 -19.48 8.00 -1.88
CA PHE A 99 -19.04 8.92 -0.85
C PHE A 99 -18.39 8.09 0.25
N ILE A 100 -17.13 8.37 0.55
CA ILE A 100 -16.40 7.65 1.60
C ILE A 100 -15.91 8.65 2.64
N ASP A 101 -16.13 8.31 3.91
CA ASP A 101 -15.51 8.98 5.03
C ASP A 101 -14.53 8.01 5.68
N PHE A 102 -13.31 8.48 5.94
CA PHE A 102 -12.26 7.68 6.55
C PHE A 102 -11.37 8.53 7.45
N MET A 103 -10.71 7.86 8.38
CA MET A 103 -9.75 8.47 9.30
C MET A 103 -8.37 7.88 9.03
N ILE A 104 -7.37 8.75 8.87
CA ILE A 104 -5.97 8.38 8.85
C ILE A 104 -5.39 8.66 10.23
N SER A 105 -4.72 7.69 10.84
CA SER A 105 -4.01 7.90 12.10
C SER A 105 -2.53 7.53 11.99
N PHE A 106 -1.68 8.26 12.71
CA PHE A 106 -0.22 8.06 12.70
C PHE A 106 0.46 8.71 13.90
N ASN A 107 1.71 8.33 14.15
CA ASN A 107 2.59 8.92 15.15
C ASN A 107 3.63 9.82 14.47
N ALA A 108 3.84 11.03 14.99
CA ALA A 108 4.90 11.95 14.57
C ALA A 108 5.97 12.04 15.66
N ASP A 109 7.21 11.68 15.30
CA ASP A 109 8.33 11.65 16.23
C ASP A 109 9.16 12.93 16.17
N TYR A 110 9.63 13.38 17.31
CA TYR A 110 10.55 14.51 17.42
C TYR A 110 11.51 14.36 18.60
N LEU A 111 12.58 15.15 18.58
CA LEU A 111 13.46 15.34 19.73
C LEU A 111 13.11 16.62 20.46
N ASP A 112 13.12 16.58 21.78
CA ASP A 112 13.06 17.76 22.63
C ASP A 112 14.45 18.43 22.78
N CYS A 113 14.50 19.57 23.48
CA CYS A 113 15.75 20.27 23.79
C CYS A 113 16.74 19.46 24.64
N SER A 114 16.25 18.49 25.41
CA SER A 114 17.04 17.57 26.23
C SER A 114 17.58 16.37 25.43
N GLY A 115 17.15 16.20 24.18
CA GLY A 115 17.52 15.07 23.32
C GLY A 115 16.70 13.80 23.56
N ASN A 116 15.58 13.88 24.28
CA ASN A 116 14.67 12.75 24.44
C ASN A 116 13.82 12.56 23.18
N HIS A 117 13.53 11.31 22.85
CA HIS A 117 12.58 10.96 21.81
C HIS A 117 11.15 11.10 22.32
N CYS A 118 10.42 12.02 21.70
CA CYS A 118 9.01 12.28 21.96
C CYS A 118 8.18 11.89 20.73
N SER A 119 6.91 11.58 20.95
CA SER A 119 5.96 11.22 19.90
C SER A 119 4.62 11.90 20.17
N GLU A 120 3.99 12.40 19.12
CA GLU A 120 2.63 12.94 19.14
C GLU A 120 1.74 12.08 18.23
N PHE A 121 0.51 11.82 18.65
CA PHE A 121 -0.45 11.05 17.88
C PHE A 121 -1.41 11.97 17.12
N PHE A 122 -1.65 11.66 15.85
CA PHE A 122 -2.51 12.41 14.95
C PHE A 122 -3.65 11.53 14.44
N GLU A 123 -4.85 12.12 14.36
CA GLU A 123 -6.03 11.54 13.69
C GLU A 123 -6.61 12.58 12.75
N VAL A 124 -6.71 12.21 11.46
CA VAL A 124 -7.12 13.11 10.39
C VAL A 124 -8.33 12.53 9.67
N ASN A 125 -9.47 13.18 9.79
CA ASN A 125 -10.72 12.76 9.16
C ASN A 125 -10.82 13.33 7.74
N ARG A 126 -11.22 12.50 6.78
CA ARG A 126 -11.32 12.86 5.36
C ARG A 126 -12.56 12.29 4.72
N SER A 127 -13.08 13.05 3.77
CA SER A 127 -14.17 12.63 2.90
C SER A 127 -13.71 12.71 1.44
N GLU A 128 -14.00 11.67 0.67
CA GLU A 128 -13.72 11.63 -0.77
C GLU A 128 -14.96 11.22 -1.55
N ILE A 129 -15.05 11.71 -2.79
CA ILE A 129 -16.18 11.45 -3.68
C ILE A 129 -15.66 10.86 -4.98
N ILE A 130 -16.10 9.64 -5.29
CA ILE A 130 -15.85 9.00 -6.58
C ILE A 130 -17.12 9.11 -7.42
N SER A 131 -17.06 9.92 -8.47
CA SER A 131 -18.24 10.29 -9.27
C SER A 131 -18.87 9.14 -10.05
N LYS A 132 -18.08 8.15 -10.45
CA LYS A 132 -18.51 6.99 -11.21
C LYS A 132 -17.64 5.80 -10.83
N PHE A 133 -18.25 4.81 -10.17
CA PHE A 133 -17.57 3.63 -9.65
C PHE A 133 -18.40 2.39 -9.96
N TYR A 134 -17.79 1.39 -10.60
CA TYR A 134 -18.47 0.14 -10.91
C TYR A 134 -18.53 -0.73 -9.65
N CYS A 135 -19.74 -0.91 -9.15
CA CYS A 135 -20.00 -1.53 -7.87
C CYS A 135 -21.30 -2.36 -7.96
N PRO A 136 -21.24 -3.55 -8.59
CA PRO A 136 -22.41 -4.41 -8.72
C PRO A 136 -22.90 -4.88 -7.36
N ASP A 137 -24.22 -5.10 -7.24
CA ASP A 137 -24.79 -5.71 -6.05
C ASP A 137 -24.39 -7.19 -5.94
N PRO A 138 -24.20 -7.74 -4.72
CA PRO A 138 -23.94 -9.17 -4.55
C PRO A 138 -25.14 -9.99 -5.04
N ILE A 139 -25.01 -10.65 -6.19
CA ILE A 139 -26.08 -11.44 -6.82
C ILE A 139 -26.44 -12.68 -5.98
N ALA A 140 -25.48 -13.21 -5.21
CA ALA A 140 -25.67 -14.35 -4.32
C ALA A 140 -25.50 -13.93 -2.86
N LYS A 141 -26.59 -13.55 -2.18
CA LYS A 141 -26.65 -13.65 -0.72
C LYS A 141 -26.76 -15.13 -0.36
N THR A 142 -25.69 -15.90 -0.51
CA THR A 142 -25.65 -17.25 0.02
C THR A 142 -25.71 -17.11 1.54
N SER A 143 -26.83 -17.56 2.11
CA SER A 143 -27.07 -17.67 3.54
C SER A 143 -26.11 -18.69 4.16
N SER A 144 -24.83 -18.36 4.26
CA SER A 144 -23.88 -19.03 5.14
C SER A 144 -23.67 -18.14 6.34
N SER A 145 -24.70 -18.16 7.20
CA SER A 145 -24.63 -17.71 8.58
C SER A 145 -23.58 -18.54 9.31
N ALA A 146 -22.33 -18.07 9.33
CA ALA A 146 -21.51 -18.21 10.52
C ALA A 146 -22.16 -17.28 11.56
N ILE A 147 -22.86 -17.88 12.51
CA ILE A 147 -23.48 -17.17 13.63
C ILE A 147 -22.34 -16.70 14.52
N ASP A 148 -21.81 -15.51 14.27
CA ASP A 148 -21.16 -14.70 15.30
C ASP A 148 -22.26 -13.80 15.90
N PRO A 149 -22.62 -13.98 17.18
CA PRO A 149 -23.81 -13.37 17.75
C PRO A 149 -23.65 -11.87 18.10
N ASP A 150 -22.55 -11.22 17.70
CA ASP A 150 -22.22 -9.85 18.11
C ASP A 150 -21.93 -8.87 16.96
N ASN A 151 -22.19 -9.24 15.70
CA ASN A 151 -22.06 -8.30 14.58
C ASN A 151 -23.40 -8.07 13.85
N ASN A 152 -23.87 -6.82 13.91
CA ASN A 152 -24.89 -6.27 13.02
C ASN A 152 -24.30 -6.16 11.60
N TYR A 153 -24.15 -7.28 10.91
CA TYR A 153 -23.68 -7.32 9.53
C TYR A 153 -24.83 -7.08 8.56
N CYS A 154 -25.23 -5.81 8.44
CA CYS A 154 -25.70 -5.27 7.18
C CYS A 154 -24.47 -4.68 6.46
N ASP A 155 -24.22 -5.10 5.22
CA ASP A 155 -23.23 -4.50 4.31
C ASP A 155 -21.74 -4.67 4.63
N ASP A 156 -21.27 -5.88 4.91
CA ASP A 156 -19.82 -6.12 5.03
C ASP A 156 -19.06 -5.92 3.72
N GLU A 157 -18.56 -4.69 3.62
CA GLU A 157 -17.38 -4.20 2.90
C GLU A 157 -17.23 -4.66 1.46
N ILE A 158 -18.21 -4.28 0.65
CA ILE A 158 -17.97 -4.11 -0.79
C ILE A 158 -16.82 -3.10 -1.02
N ILE A 159 -16.60 -2.14 -0.11
CA ILE A 159 -15.59 -1.09 -0.28
C ILE A 159 -14.41 -1.34 0.66
N LYS A 160 -13.22 -1.52 0.09
CA LYS A 160 -11.95 -1.59 0.84
C LYS A 160 -11.03 -0.44 0.52
N LEU A 161 -10.26 -0.03 1.51
CA LEU A 161 -9.27 1.05 1.39
C LEU A 161 -7.86 0.51 1.57
N GLU A 162 -6.94 0.92 0.70
CA GLU A 162 -5.50 0.71 0.89
C GLU A 162 -4.79 2.06 0.87
N LEU A 163 -4.00 2.31 1.92
CA LEU A 163 -3.32 3.58 2.13
C LEU A 163 -1.80 3.41 2.03
N VAL A 164 -1.17 4.28 1.25
CA VAL A 164 0.27 4.55 1.33
C VAL A 164 0.45 6.03 1.65
N ALA A 165 0.86 6.34 2.86
CA ALA A 165 1.00 7.69 3.37
C ALA A 165 2.43 7.99 3.82
N ASP A 166 2.81 9.26 3.78
CA ASP A 166 4.09 9.76 4.24
C ASP A 166 3.98 11.20 4.75
N CYS A 167 4.79 11.55 5.76
CA CYS A 167 4.92 12.91 6.24
C CYS A 167 5.99 13.62 5.42
N LEU A 168 5.55 14.49 4.52
CA LEU A 168 6.42 15.19 3.57
C LEU A 168 7.22 16.31 4.23
N ASP A 169 6.69 16.90 5.31
CA ASP A 169 7.32 17.96 6.08
C ASP A 169 6.72 18.05 7.49
N GLY A 170 7.49 18.57 8.45
CA GLY A 170 7.07 18.81 9.83
C GLY A 170 7.74 20.06 10.39
N GLN A 171 6.95 21.08 10.72
CA GLN A 171 7.45 22.39 11.14
C GLN A 171 6.97 22.75 12.54
N PHE A 172 7.90 23.16 13.41
CA PHE A 172 7.53 23.74 14.70
C PHE A 172 7.15 25.21 14.54
N ASN A 173 5.96 25.55 15.00
CA ASN A 173 5.40 26.89 14.96
C ASN A 173 4.91 27.28 16.36
N LYS A 174 4.59 28.57 16.54
CA LYS A 174 3.91 29.05 17.75
C LYS A 174 2.42 29.25 17.48
N ASP A 175 1.60 28.74 18.39
CA ASP A 175 0.16 29.01 18.37
C ASP A 175 -0.17 30.42 18.91
N CYS A 176 -1.46 30.75 19.00
CA CYS A 176 -1.91 32.05 19.53
C CYS A 176 -1.60 32.24 21.03
N ASN A 177 -1.33 31.14 21.76
CA ASN A 177 -0.97 31.15 23.17
C ASN A 177 0.56 31.15 23.38
N CYS A 178 1.35 31.31 22.31
CA CYS A 178 2.81 31.24 22.30
C CYS A 178 3.38 29.87 22.70
N CYS A 179 2.56 28.81 22.62
CA CYS A 179 2.99 27.43 22.81
C CYS A 179 3.61 26.89 21.52
N ASP A 180 4.66 26.08 21.64
CA ASP A 180 5.26 25.39 20.51
C ASP A 180 4.34 24.25 20.05
N VAL A 181 4.06 24.18 18.75
CA VAL A 181 3.20 23.17 18.12
C VAL A 181 3.87 22.64 16.86
N LEU A 182 3.55 21.41 16.47
CA LEU A 182 4.05 20.75 15.27
C LEU A 182 2.97 20.74 14.19
N ASP A 183 3.25 21.41 13.06
CA ASP A 183 2.42 21.37 11.86
C ASP A 183 2.98 20.34 10.88
N ILE A 184 2.15 19.37 10.47
CA ILE A 184 2.52 18.29 9.55
C ILE A 184 1.99 18.56 8.14
N THR A 185 2.82 18.27 7.14
CA THR A 185 2.39 18.08 5.75
C THR A 185 2.25 16.60 5.46
N LEU A 186 1.02 16.13 5.23
CA LEU A 186 0.70 14.73 4.98
C LEU A 186 0.44 14.49 3.49
N GLY A 187 1.22 13.61 2.87
CA GLY A 187 0.97 13.13 1.51
C GLY A 187 0.46 11.70 1.53
N PHE A 188 -0.59 11.39 0.75
CA PHE A 188 -1.05 10.01 0.65
C PHE A 188 -1.58 9.61 -0.72
N HIS A 189 -1.47 8.31 -0.99
CA HIS A 189 -2.11 7.59 -2.07
C HIS A 189 -3.13 6.64 -1.44
N LEU A 190 -4.39 6.77 -1.84
CA LEU A 190 -5.51 5.96 -1.37
C LEU A 190 -6.05 5.16 -2.56
N ILE A 191 -6.09 3.84 -2.44
CA ILE A 191 -6.78 2.97 -3.39
C ILE A 191 -8.11 2.56 -2.76
N VAL A 192 -9.21 2.91 -3.43
CA VAL A 192 -10.57 2.51 -3.06
C VAL A 192 -10.97 1.35 -3.97
N LYS A 193 -11.31 0.20 -3.41
CA LYS A 193 -11.61 -1.03 -4.14
C LYS A 193 -13.06 -1.44 -3.93
N CYS A 194 -13.74 -1.83 -5.00
CA CYS A 194 -14.97 -2.61 -4.93
C CYS A 194 -14.61 -4.09 -4.90
N GLU A 195 -14.74 -4.76 -3.76
CA GLU A 195 -14.43 -6.18 -3.59
C GLU A 195 -15.69 -6.98 -3.24
N LEU A 196 -15.91 -8.13 -3.88
CA LEU A 196 -16.97 -9.06 -3.51
C LEU A 196 -16.40 -10.48 -3.40
N ILE A 197 -16.91 -11.25 -2.44
CA ILE A 197 -16.66 -12.69 -2.41
C ILE A 197 -17.44 -13.32 -3.55
N VAL A 198 -16.71 -13.97 -4.46
CA VAL A 198 -17.28 -14.67 -5.61
C VAL A 198 -16.78 -16.11 -5.67
N GLN A 199 -17.54 -16.95 -6.35
CA GLN A 199 -17.14 -18.31 -6.68
C GLN A 199 -16.46 -18.33 -8.05
N LEU A 200 -15.19 -18.71 -8.07
CA LEU A 200 -14.43 -18.91 -9.31
C LEU A 200 -14.26 -20.41 -9.56
N LEU A 201 -14.56 -20.81 -10.79
CA LEU A 201 -14.24 -22.14 -11.28
C LEU A 201 -12.84 -22.12 -11.90
N ILE A 202 -11.88 -22.78 -11.26
CA ILE A 202 -10.48 -22.80 -11.69
C ILE A 202 -10.02 -24.22 -12.05
N PRO A 203 -9.16 -24.37 -13.08
CA PRO A 203 -8.51 -25.64 -13.37
C PRO A 203 -7.44 -25.95 -12.30
N ALA A 204 -7.50 -27.14 -11.70
CA ALA A 204 -6.48 -27.61 -10.77
C ALA A 204 -5.59 -28.69 -11.41
N TYR A 205 -4.28 -28.57 -11.15
CA TYR A 205 -3.24 -29.47 -11.66
C TYR A 205 -2.71 -30.42 -10.58
N GLY A 206 -3.53 -30.68 -9.56
CA GLY A 206 -3.17 -31.44 -8.37
C GLY A 206 -2.59 -30.56 -7.25
N TYR A 207 -2.18 -31.21 -6.16
CA TYR A 207 -1.58 -30.55 -5.02
C TYR A 207 -0.15 -30.09 -5.30
N CYS A 208 0.30 -29.05 -4.59
CA CYS A 208 1.72 -28.72 -4.56
C CYS A 208 2.52 -29.94 -4.06
N PRO A 209 3.57 -30.37 -4.78
CA PRO A 209 4.42 -31.45 -4.30
C PRO A 209 5.05 -31.05 -2.97
N VAL A 210 5.22 -32.02 -2.06
CA VAL A 210 5.89 -31.79 -0.78
C VAL A 210 7.27 -31.16 -1.07
N PRO A 211 7.54 -29.93 -0.57
CA PRO A 211 8.82 -29.29 -0.77
C PRO A 211 9.95 -30.19 -0.25
N LYS A 212 11.13 -30.12 -0.87
CA LYS A 212 12.30 -30.81 -0.34
C LYS A 212 12.54 -30.34 1.10
N PRO A 213 12.97 -31.22 2.02
CA PRO A 213 13.30 -30.81 3.38
C PRO A 213 14.31 -29.68 3.31
N CYS A 214 14.06 -28.60 4.06
CA CYS A 214 15.00 -27.50 4.17
C CYS A 214 16.37 -28.09 4.52
N LYS A 215 17.37 -27.80 3.68
CA LYS A 215 18.74 -28.07 4.08
C LYS A 215 18.96 -27.22 5.33
N LYS A 216 19.41 -27.84 6.42
CA LYS A 216 20.00 -27.07 7.51
C LYS A 216 21.14 -26.30 6.86
N GLU A 217 20.94 -25.01 6.61
CA GLU A 217 22.08 -24.13 6.40
C GLU A 217 22.93 -24.34 7.65
N SER A 218 24.15 -24.85 7.44
CA SER A 218 25.13 -24.83 8.52
C SER A 218 25.11 -23.41 9.07
N LEU A 219 24.89 -23.27 10.37
CA LEU A 219 25.11 -22.03 11.13
C LEU A 219 26.60 -21.68 11.02
N LYS A 220 27.05 -21.29 9.82
CA LYS A 220 28.34 -20.66 9.65
C LYS A 220 28.19 -19.33 10.36
N ASP A 221 29.09 -19.08 11.29
CA ASP A 221 29.16 -17.81 11.98
C ASP A 221 29.09 -16.67 10.95
N PRO A 222 28.18 -15.68 11.11
CA PRO A 222 28.07 -14.56 10.18
C PRO A 222 29.41 -13.87 9.91
N CYS A 223 30.34 -13.85 10.87
CA CYS A 223 31.67 -13.29 10.69
C CYS A 223 32.53 -14.15 9.75
N GLU A 224 32.43 -15.49 9.82
CA GLU A 224 33.09 -16.37 8.84
C GLU A 224 32.57 -16.19 7.41
N ILE A 225 31.27 -15.93 7.25
CA ILE A 225 30.68 -15.64 5.94
C ILE A 225 31.22 -14.30 5.42
N PHE A 226 31.18 -13.26 6.27
CA PHE A 226 31.71 -11.94 5.94
C PHE A 226 33.20 -11.98 5.56
N ASN A 227 34.02 -12.71 6.32
CA ASN A 227 35.46 -12.84 6.05
C ASN A 227 35.78 -13.63 4.77
N LYS A 228 34.83 -14.44 4.27
CA LYS A 228 34.94 -15.16 2.99
C LYS A 228 34.44 -14.34 1.81
N HIS A 229 33.70 -13.26 2.04
CA HIS A 229 33.27 -12.39 0.95
C HIS A 229 34.47 -11.67 0.35
N PRO A 230 34.53 -11.55 -0.99
CA PRO A 230 35.55 -10.72 -1.61
C PRO A 230 35.37 -9.29 -1.13
N VAL A 231 36.52 -8.64 -0.95
CA VAL A 231 36.62 -7.21 -0.68
C VAL A 231 35.74 -6.46 -1.70
N PRO A 232 34.77 -5.64 -1.26
CA PRO A 232 33.90 -4.93 -2.17
C PRO A 232 34.72 -4.00 -3.06
N LYS A 233 34.16 -3.60 -4.19
CA LYS A 233 34.84 -2.67 -5.09
C LYS A 233 34.88 -1.28 -4.44
N PHE A 234 36.03 -0.91 -3.87
CA PHE A 234 36.23 0.39 -3.20
C PHE A 234 36.21 1.58 -4.16
N TYR A 235 36.59 1.33 -5.42
CA TYR A 235 36.77 2.38 -6.41
C TYR A 235 35.96 2.06 -7.67
N PRO A 236 35.31 3.06 -8.30
CA PRO A 236 34.63 2.86 -9.58
C PRO A 236 35.60 2.40 -10.67
N ASP A 237 35.07 1.76 -11.71
CA ASP A 237 35.87 1.37 -12.88
C ASP A 237 36.54 2.58 -13.53
N GLN A 238 37.87 2.54 -13.62
CA GLN A 238 38.61 3.48 -14.44
C GLN A 238 38.41 3.09 -15.91
N LYS A 239 37.56 3.85 -16.62
CA LYS A 239 37.47 3.78 -18.08
C LYS A 239 38.68 4.49 -18.70
N LEU A 240 39.83 3.82 -18.69
CA LEU A 240 41.02 4.31 -19.38
C LEU A 240 40.84 4.10 -20.88
N LYS A 241 40.93 5.18 -21.66
CA LYS A 241 41.21 5.04 -23.10
C LYS A 241 42.67 4.57 -23.24
N PRO A 242 42.98 3.66 -24.18
CA PRO A 242 44.36 3.28 -24.47
C PRO A 242 45.20 4.55 -24.71
N LEU A 243 46.35 4.64 -24.03
CA LEU A 243 47.28 5.77 -24.21
C LEU A 243 47.95 5.75 -25.59
N PHE A 244 47.93 4.60 -26.25
CA PHE A 244 48.43 4.41 -27.59
C PHE A 244 47.29 3.85 -28.43
N GLU A 245 46.99 4.52 -29.54
CA GLU A 245 46.17 3.93 -30.60
C GLU A 245 46.94 2.71 -31.12
N CYS A 246 46.27 1.56 -31.23
CA CYS A 246 46.87 0.44 -31.93
C CYS A 246 46.98 0.87 -33.40
N ASP A 247 48.18 1.26 -33.83
CA ASP A 247 48.55 1.28 -35.24
C ASP A 247 48.47 -0.16 -35.75
N CYS A 248 47.29 -0.52 -36.27
CA CYS A 248 47.10 -1.74 -37.05
C CYS A 248 46.89 -1.32 -38.51
N ASP A 249 47.86 -1.71 -39.36
CA ASP A 249 47.72 -1.81 -40.81
C ASP A 249 46.46 -2.63 -41.21
#